data_AF-A0A1X7G801-F1
#
_entry.id   AF-A0A1X7G801-F1
#
_cell.length_a   1.000
_cell.length_b   1.000
_cell.length_c   1.000
_cell.angle_alpha   90.00
_cell.angle_beta   90.00
_cell.angle_gamma   90.00
#
_symmetry.space_group_name_H-M   'P 1'
#
loop_
_entity.id
_entity.type
_entity.pdbx_description
1 polymer ?
#
loop_
_entity_poly.entity_id
_entity_poly.type
_entity_poly.pdbx_seq_one_letter_code
_entity_poly.pdbx_strand_id
1 'polypeptide(L)'
;MKQMPFVEAKPVADKKLALFAPVPAPWRSSAHPLYLNDFAACRNVESGAVFIIASGLSAKSFPLEKFAHVPMITMNGSISMFMNTDIKPSFYACTDRSFSKQQPDLFNYAMAVSQRVALWEDHAQSSHARPTGQLYPLSKAPKPSWIDVALGRSKELVTDHPLIAFRKRSIGFSKDMSQGFFDARTVAYLAIQLAFHVGFSKVFLVGVDLDEKSGRFYETKDSINSPCGLDQHYYTRILPSFELMSKKVIGDDFMVYNLSDISKIPASVIPRISVAQVEAMLHQ
;
A
#
# COMPACT_ATOMS: atom_id res chain seq x y z
N MET A 1 56.12 62.61 -4.72
CA MET A 1 56.83 62.49 -6.01
C MET A 1 57.64 61.19 -5.98
N LYS A 2 57.53 60.39 -7.05
CA LYS A 2 58.12 59.05 -7.31
C LYS A 2 57.40 57.83 -6.69
N GLN A 3 56.56 57.23 -7.54
CA GLN A 3 56.14 55.83 -7.53
C GLN A 3 57.37 54.90 -7.56
N MET A 4 57.29 53.79 -6.84
CA MET A 4 58.08 52.58 -7.09
C MET A 4 57.12 51.39 -7.20
N PRO A 5 57.43 50.41 -8.08
CA PRO A 5 56.41 49.58 -8.70
C PRO A 5 56.01 48.37 -7.86
N PHE A 6 54.74 48.00 -7.98
CA PHE A 6 54.14 46.77 -7.47
C PHE A 6 54.84 45.57 -8.13
N VAL A 7 55.50 44.74 -7.31
CA VAL A 7 56.04 43.46 -7.76
C VAL A 7 54.91 42.43 -7.69
N GLU A 8 54.53 41.94 -8.87
CA GLU A 8 53.52 40.93 -9.10
C GLU A 8 54.02 39.56 -8.58
N ALA A 9 53.37 39.07 -7.51
CA ALA A 9 53.64 37.74 -6.98
C ALA A 9 52.94 36.70 -7.85
N LYS A 10 53.73 35.86 -8.54
CA LYS A 10 53.25 34.69 -9.29
C LYS A 10 52.45 33.75 -8.38
N PRO A 11 51.29 33.24 -8.81
CA PRO A 11 50.60 32.18 -8.10
C PRO A 11 51.37 30.86 -8.25
N VAL A 12 51.64 30.22 -7.12
CA VAL A 12 52.17 28.85 -7.05
C VAL A 12 51.07 27.91 -7.53
N ALA A 13 51.28 27.33 -8.71
CA ALA A 13 50.43 26.29 -9.27
C ALA A 13 50.66 24.98 -8.52
N ASP A 14 49.66 24.54 -7.75
CA ASP A 14 49.69 23.22 -7.13
C ASP A 14 49.30 22.12 -8.14
N LYS A 15 50.35 21.43 -8.55
CA LYS A 15 50.47 20.02 -8.97
C LYS A 15 49.18 19.28 -9.36
N LYS A 16 49.11 19.08 -10.69
CA LYS A 16 48.92 17.79 -11.37
C LYS A 16 47.64 17.00 -11.04
N LEU A 17 46.63 17.27 -11.88
CA LEU A 17 45.84 16.24 -12.55
C LEU A 17 46.68 14.98 -12.83
N ALA A 18 46.30 13.87 -12.24
CA ALA A 18 46.71 12.54 -12.65
C ALA A 18 45.56 11.56 -12.43
N LEU A 19 44.95 11.16 -13.56
CA LEU A 19 44.49 9.81 -13.87
C LEU A 19 43.45 9.17 -12.93
N PHE A 20 42.17 9.45 -13.21
CA PHE A 20 41.14 8.42 -13.14
C PHE A 20 40.53 8.27 -14.54
N ALA A 21 41.07 7.33 -15.32
CA ALA A 21 40.36 6.83 -16.48
C ALA A 21 39.09 6.08 -15.98
N PRO A 22 37.93 6.22 -16.65
CA PRO A 22 36.77 5.45 -16.30
C PRO A 22 37.07 3.97 -16.57
N VAL A 23 37.12 3.17 -15.52
CA VAL A 23 37.08 1.71 -15.67
C VAL A 23 35.73 1.39 -16.30
N PRO A 24 35.64 0.75 -17.47
CA PRO A 24 34.37 0.28 -17.98
C PRO A 24 33.90 -0.82 -17.02
N ALA A 25 32.95 -0.48 -16.16
CA ALA A 25 32.25 -1.48 -15.38
C ALA A 25 31.64 -2.46 -16.39
N PRO A 26 31.84 -3.79 -16.24
CA PRO A 26 31.17 -4.73 -17.12
C PRO A 26 29.68 -4.57 -16.88
N TRP A 27 28.97 -4.03 -17.88
CA TRP A 27 27.52 -4.09 -17.98
C TRP A 27 27.13 -5.56 -18.11
N ARG A 28 27.09 -6.25 -16.98
CA ARG A 28 26.35 -7.48 -16.80
C ARG A 28 25.13 -7.09 -15.99
N SER A 29 24.00 -6.92 -16.67
CA SER A 29 22.69 -6.96 -16.05
C SER A 29 22.51 -8.35 -15.44
N SER A 30 23.08 -8.61 -14.28
CA SER A 30 22.73 -9.75 -13.44
C SER A 30 21.42 -9.44 -12.73
N ALA A 31 20.36 -9.16 -13.50
CA ALA A 31 19.02 -9.15 -12.99
C ALA A 31 18.73 -10.58 -12.53
N HIS A 32 18.91 -10.85 -11.23
CA HIS A 32 18.43 -12.08 -10.64
C HIS A 32 16.94 -12.17 -10.97
N PRO A 33 16.45 -13.32 -11.47
CA PRO A 33 15.06 -13.46 -11.84
C PRO A 33 14.19 -13.14 -10.61
N LEU A 34 13.19 -12.29 -10.81
CA LEU A 34 12.19 -12.02 -9.78
C LEU A 34 11.41 -13.31 -9.53
N TYR A 35 11.49 -13.82 -8.31
CA TYR A 35 10.68 -14.97 -7.92
C TYR A 35 9.28 -14.50 -7.54
N LEU A 36 8.29 -14.89 -8.35
CA LEU A 36 6.88 -14.56 -8.14
C LEU A 36 6.20 -15.72 -7.40
N ASN A 37 5.39 -15.38 -6.39
CA ASN A 37 4.59 -16.34 -5.64
C ASN A 37 3.13 -16.23 -6.07
N ASP A 38 2.42 -17.36 -6.11
CA ASP A 38 0.96 -17.38 -6.30
C ASP A 38 0.26 -16.98 -4.98
N PHE A 39 -0.76 -16.15 -5.05
CA PHE A 39 -1.60 -15.82 -3.89
C PHE A 39 -2.19 -17.06 -3.23
N ALA A 40 -2.46 -18.14 -3.96
CA ALA A 40 -2.91 -19.41 -3.39
C ALA A 40 -1.95 -19.94 -2.30
N ALA A 41 -0.64 -19.65 -2.40
CA ALA A 41 0.37 -20.09 -1.43
C ALA A 41 0.26 -19.40 -0.06
N CYS A 42 -0.43 -18.26 0.04
CA CYS A 42 -0.65 -17.54 1.29
C CYS A 42 -2.13 -17.42 1.67
N ARG A 43 -3.01 -18.22 1.06
CA ARG A 43 -4.44 -18.23 1.41
C ARG A 43 -4.65 -18.92 2.76
N ASN A 44 -5.36 -18.27 3.68
CA ASN A 44 -5.69 -18.80 5.02
C ASN A 44 -4.47 -19.29 5.84
N VAL A 45 -3.32 -18.65 5.69
CA VAL A 45 -2.10 -18.99 6.45
C VAL A 45 -1.97 -18.22 7.75
N GLU A 46 -2.77 -17.17 7.95
CA GLU A 46 -2.87 -16.40 9.18
C GLU A 46 -4.26 -16.55 9.81
N SER A 47 -4.42 -16.03 11.03
CA SER A 47 -5.71 -15.96 11.71
C SER A 47 -5.74 -14.77 12.68
N GLY A 48 -6.90 -14.51 13.28
CA GLY A 48 -7.02 -13.46 14.31
C GLY A 48 -7.02 -12.04 13.74
N ALA A 49 -6.34 -11.12 14.44
CA ALA A 49 -6.39 -9.69 14.16
C ALA A 49 -5.26 -9.19 13.27
N VAL A 50 -5.52 -8.13 12.51
CA VAL A 50 -4.53 -7.42 11.70
C VAL A 50 -4.82 -5.92 11.68
N PHE A 51 -3.77 -5.10 11.72
CA PHE A 51 -3.88 -3.67 11.45
C PHE A 51 -3.62 -3.38 9.97
N ILE A 52 -4.42 -2.50 9.39
CA ILE A 52 -4.13 -1.89 8.08
C ILE A 52 -3.75 -0.44 8.32
N ILE A 53 -2.48 -0.12 8.07
CA ILE A 53 -1.90 1.20 8.26
C ILE A 53 -1.93 1.96 6.93
N ALA A 54 -2.86 2.92 6.81
CA ALA A 54 -3.02 3.82 5.68
C ALA A 54 -2.50 5.23 5.98
N SER A 55 -2.51 6.13 4.99
CA SER A 55 -1.72 7.37 5.01
C SER A 55 -2.45 8.62 5.51
N GLY A 56 -3.68 8.47 6.02
CA GLY A 56 -4.45 9.59 6.55
C GLY A 56 -3.80 10.21 7.78
N LEU A 57 -4.07 11.51 8.02
CA LEU A 57 -3.51 12.24 9.15
C LEU A 57 -3.88 11.63 10.50
N SER A 58 -5.03 10.96 10.63
CA SER A 58 -5.42 10.29 11.87
C SER A 58 -4.45 9.18 12.30
N ALA A 59 -3.64 8.65 11.38
CA ALA A 59 -2.63 7.63 11.72
C ALA A 59 -1.47 8.17 12.56
N LYS A 60 -1.20 9.49 12.54
CA LYS A 60 -0.01 10.09 13.19
C LYS A 60 0.05 9.82 14.69
N SER A 61 -1.10 9.69 15.35
CA SER A 61 -1.19 9.45 16.80
C SER A 61 -1.32 7.97 17.15
N PHE A 62 -1.32 7.05 16.17
CA PHE A 62 -1.45 5.64 16.44
C PHE A 62 -0.18 5.07 17.10
N PRO A 63 -0.27 4.41 18.27
CA PRO A 63 0.90 3.92 18.99
C PRO A 63 1.37 2.58 18.41
N LEU A 64 2.05 2.63 17.25
CA LEU A 64 2.45 1.46 16.46
C LEU A 64 3.16 0.38 17.29
N GLU A 65 4.14 0.76 18.12
CA GLU A 65 4.94 -0.16 18.93
C GLU A 65 4.15 -0.89 20.01
N LYS A 66 3.08 -0.28 20.54
CA LYS A 66 2.19 -0.94 21.51
C LYS A 66 1.54 -2.19 20.91
N PHE A 67 1.32 -2.19 19.61
CA PHE A 67 0.66 -3.26 18.87
C PHE A 67 1.63 -4.08 18.01
N ALA A 68 2.94 -4.00 18.25
CA ALA A 68 3.97 -4.71 17.46
C ALA A 68 3.79 -6.24 17.40
N HIS A 69 3.05 -6.82 18.36
CA HIS A 69 2.70 -8.24 18.42
C HIS A 69 1.56 -8.64 17.46
N VAL A 70 0.82 -7.68 16.91
CA VAL A 70 -0.26 -7.92 15.95
C VAL A 70 0.27 -7.67 14.52
N PRO A 71 0.01 -8.57 13.57
CA PRO A 71 0.41 -8.35 12.17
C PRO A 71 -0.12 -7.04 11.61
N MET A 72 0.68 -6.40 10.75
CA MET A 72 0.33 -5.14 10.11
C MET A 72 0.49 -5.22 8.61
N ILE A 73 -0.48 -4.70 7.86
CA ILE A 73 -0.44 -4.48 6.42
C ILE A 73 -0.29 -2.97 6.20
N THR A 74 0.65 -2.57 5.36
CA THR A 74 0.86 -1.15 5.01
C THR A 74 0.91 -0.97 3.49
N MET A 75 0.97 0.27 3.03
CA MET A 75 0.82 0.57 1.61
C MET A 75 1.49 1.87 1.18
N ASN A 76 1.90 1.97 -0.08
CA ASN A 76 2.51 3.16 -0.68
C ASN A 76 3.50 3.86 0.27
N GLY A 77 3.27 5.13 0.63
CA GLY A 77 4.12 5.86 1.57
C GLY A 77 3.75 5.69 3.05
N SER A 78 2.67 4.99 3.40
CA SER A 78 2.35 4.65 4.79
C SER A 78 3.43 3.80 5.45
N ILE A 79 4.30 3.17 4.66
CA ILE A 79 5.50 2.50 5.14
C ILE A 79 6.39 3.41 5.99
N SER A 80 6.35 4.74 5.80
CA SER A 80 7.19 5.64 6.58
C SER A 80 6.89 5.63 8.09
N MET A 81 5.68 5.18 8.51
CA MET A 81 5.38 4.95 9.94
C MET A 81 6.22 3.85 10.58
N PHE A 82 6.76 2.93 9.79
CA PHE A 82 7.57 1.81 10.28
C PHE A 82 9.04 2.17 10.38
N MET A 83 9.46 3.32 9.80
CA MET A 83 10.84 3.78 9.88
C MET A 83 11.23 4.03 11.34
N ASN A 84 12.43 3.58 11.70
CA ASN A 84 12.96 3.64 13.06
C ASN A 84 12.20 2.78 14.08
N THR A 85 11.48 1.76 13.62
CA THR A 85 10.90 0.70 14.47
C THR A 85 11.43 -0.66 14.03
N ASP A 86 11.35 -1.66 14.89
CA ASP A 86 11.69 -3.05 14.56
C ASP A 86 10.51 -3.82 13.91
N ILE A 87 9.38 -3.15 13.69
CA ILE A 87 8.16 -3.76 13.19
C ILE A 87 8.28 -3.98 11.69
N LYS A 88 8.14 -5.24 11.27
CA LYS A 88 8.15 -5.63 9.86
C LYS A 88 6.72 -5.84 9.37
N PRO A 89 6.22 -5.07 8.38
CA PRO A 89 4.91 -5.31 7.80
C PRO A 89 4.78 -6.75 7.30
N SER A 90 3.69 -7.40 7.69
CA SER A 90 3.30 -8.72 7.19
C SER A 90 3.01 -8.68 5.68
N PHE A 91 2.47 -7.56 5.19
CA PHE A 91 2.32 -7.24 3.78
C PHE A 91 2.58 -5.75 3.54
N TYR A 92 3.21 -5.46 2.40
CA TYR A 92 3.21 -4.15 1.78
C TYR A 92 2.47 -4.19 0.46
N ALA A 93 1.46 -3.33 0.27
CA ALA A 93 0.70 -3.22 -0.96
C ALA A 93 0.99 -1.90 -1.69
N CYS A 94 1.35 -1.97 -2.97
CA CYS A 94 1.54 -0.77 -3.78
C CYS A 94 0.89 -0.93 -5.15
N THR A 95 -0.07 -0.05 -5.47
CA THR A 95 -0.76 -0.06 -6.76
C THR A 95 -0.42 1.13 -7.65
N ASP A 96 0.20 2.18 -7.10
CA ASP A 96 0.67 3.32 -7.87
C ASP A 96 2.03 2.98 -8.50
N ARG A 97 2.02 2.74 -9.81
CA ARG A 97 3.22 2.41 -10.59
C ARG A 97 4.27 3.52 -10.58
N SER A 98 3.87 4.76 -10.33
CA SER A 98 4.77 5.91 -10.28
C SER A 98 5.40 6.10 -8.90
N PHE A 99 4.93 5.38 -7.87
CA PHE A 99 5.38 5.58 -6.49
C PHE A 99 6.89 5.36 -6.32
N SER A 100 7.47 4.36 -6.99
CA SER A 100 8.92 4.12 -6.95
C SER A 100 9.77 5.23 -7.57
N LYS A 101 9.18 6.11 -8.39
CA LYS A 101 9.83 7.30 -8.94
C LYS A 101 9.56 8.55 -8.09
N GLN A 102 8.36 8.65 -7.53
CA GLN A 102 7.93 9.78 -6.70
C GLN A 102 8.59 9.76 -5.32
N GLN A 103 8.69 8.57 -4.73
CA GLN A 103 9.15 8.34 -3.35
C GLN A 103 10.10 7.13 -3.32
N PRO A 104 11.26 7.19 -4.00
CA PRO A 104 12.15 6.05 -4.19
C PRO A 104 12.64 5.45 -2.88
N ASP A 105 12.98 6.29 -1.89
CA ASP A 105 13.51 5.82 -0.60
C ASP A 105 12.46 5.05 0.20
N LEU A 106 11.21 5.54 0.24
CA LEU A 106 10.10 4.84 0.89
C LEU A 106 9.78 3.52 0.18
N PHE A 107 9.80 3.51 -1.16
CA PHE A 107 9.60 2.28 -1.92
C PHE A 107 10.71 1.27 -1.67
N ASN A 108 11.98 1.68 -1.72
CA ASN A 108 13.13 0.82 -1.45
C ASN A 108 13.07 0.24 -0.04
N TYR A 109 12.76 1.08 0.95
CA TYR A 109 12.58 0.66 2.33
C TYR A 109 11.46 -0.37 2.45
N ALA A 110 10.28 -0.12 1.86
CA ALA A 110 9.17 -1.06 1.86
C ALA A 110 9.54 -2.44 1.29
N MET A 111 10.25 -2.46 0.17
CA MET A 111 10.72 -3.69 -0.48
C MET A 111 11.74 -4.44 0.41
N ALA A 112 12.58 -3.71 1.14
CA ALA A 112 13.61 -4.29 1.99
C ALA A 112 13.06 -4.90 3.29
N VAL A 113 12.05 -4.28 3.92
CA VAL A 113 11.61 -4.64 5.28
C VAL A 113 10.36 -5.50 5.34
N SER A 114 9.53 -5.49 4.29
CA SER A 114 8.24 -6.18 4.32
C SER A 114 8.40 -7.68 4.09
N GLN A 115 7.67 -8.48 4.87
CA GLN A 115 7.73 -9.95 4.79
C GLN A 115 7.12 -10.47 3.49
N ARG A 116 6.06 -9.80 3.02
CA ARG A 116 5.39 -10.07 1.75
C ARG A 116 5.09 -8.75 1.04
N VAL A 117 5.16 -8.74 -0.28
CA VAL A 117 4.93 -7.57 -1.13
C VAL A 117 3.86 -7.90 -2.17
N ALA A 118 2.81 -7.10 -2.22
CA ALA A 118 1.77 -7.15 -3.25
C ALA A 118 1.94 -5.96 -4.20
N LEU A 119 2.41 -6.24 -5.42
CA LEU A 119 2.76 -5.23 -6.42
C LEU A 119 2.37 -5.68 -7.82
N TRP A 120 2.15 -4.76 -8.75
CA TRP A 120 2.02 -5.14 -10.15
C TRP A 120 3.32 -5.76 -10.68
N GLU A 121 3.21 -6.84 -11.45
CA GLU A 121 4.40 -7.53 -11.99
C GLU A 121 5.27 -6.60 -12.84
N ASP A 122 4.65 -5.80 -13.73
CA ASP A 122 5.35 -4.83 -14.58
C ASP A 122 6.07 -3.75 -13.76
N HIS A 123 5.50 -3.35 -12.62
CA HIS A 123 6.13 -2.42 -11.68
C HIS A 123 7.30 -3.08 -10.94
N ALA A 124 7.16 -4.32 -10.50
CA ALA A 124 8.25 -5.06 -9.89
C ALA A 124 9.43 -5.27 -10.85
N GLN A 125 9.14 -5.64 -12.10
CA GLN A 125 10.15 -5.87 -13.14
C GLN A 125 10.90 -4.59 -13.50
N SER A 126 10.20 -3.46 -13.66
CA SER A 126 10.79 -2.17 -14.04
C SER A 126 11.49 -1.44 -12.89
N SER A 127 11.18 -1.78 -11.63
CA SER A 127 11.87 -1.21 -10.48
C SER A 127 13.25 -1.84 -10.27
N HIS A 128 14.21 -1.04 -9.80
CA HIS A 128 15.52 -1.52 -9.37
C HIS A 128 15.48 -2.18 -7.98
N ALA A 129 14.48 -1.83 -7.16
CA ALA A 129 14.32 -2.43 -5.84
C ALA A 129 13.88 -3.90 -5.96
N ARG A 130 14.51 -4.77 -5.18
CA ARG A 130 14.13 -6.18 -5.09
C ARG A 130 13.58 -6.46 -3.70
N PRO A 131 12.44 -7.16 -3.58
CA PRO A 131 11.89 -7.45 -2.28
C PRO A 131 12.76 -8.48 -1.58
N THR A 132 13.07 -8.26 -0.30
CA THR A 132 13.71 -9.29 0.55
C THR A 132 12.70 -10.38 0.90
N GLY A 133 11.43 -9.99 1.07
CA GLY A 133 10.31 -10.89 1.31
C GLY A 133 9.72 -11.50 0.04
N GLN A 134 8.59 -12.19 0.19
CA GLN A 134 7.89 -12.86 -0.90
C GLN A 134 7.11 -11.86 -1.76
N LEU A 135 7.31 -11.88 -3.08
CA LEU A 135 6.57 -11.05 -4.03
C LEU A 135 5.32 -11.78 -4.56
N TYR A 136 4.17 -11.14 -4.48
CA TYR A 136 2.87 -11.60 -4.98
C TYR A 136 2.36 -10.62 -6.05
N PRO A 137 2.32 -11.01 -7.34
CA PRO A 137 1.92 -10.13 -8.42
C PRO A 137 0.41 -9.86 -8.40
N LEU A 138 0.04 -8.59 -8.43
CA LEU A 138 -1.35 -8.15 -8.45
C LEU A 138 -1.99 -8.32 -9.84
N SER A 139 -3.23 -8.82 -9.86
CA SER A 139 -4.08 -8.92 -11.05
C SER A 139 -5.48 -8.37 -10.77
N LYS A 140 -6.15 -7.80 -11.79
CA LYS A 140 -7.54 -7.34 -11.60
C LYS A 140 -8.49 -8.53 -11.65
N ALA A 141 -9.46 -8.55 -10.74
CA ALA A 141 -10.54 -9.51 -10.80
C ALA A 141 -11.28 -9.37 -12.15
N PRO A 142 -11.55 -10.49 -12.85
CA PRO A 142 -12.33 -10.45 -14.07
C PRO A 142 -13.76 -9.99 -13.76
N LYS A 143 -14.48 -9.51 -14.77
CA LYS A 143 -15.92 -9.33 -14.61
C LYS A 143 -16.57 -10.71 -14.60
N PRO A 144 -17.28 -11.12 -13.53
CA PRO A 144 -17.97 -12.40 -13.54
C PRO A 144 -18.99 -12.42 -14.68
N SER A 145 -19.01 -13.50 -15.46
CA SER A 145 -20.10 -13.72 -16.40
C SER A 145 -21.39 -13.93 -15.63
N TRP A 146 -22.52 -13.44 -16.17
CA TRP A 146 -23.84 -13.69 -15.59
C TRP A 146 -24.14 -15.19 -15.45
N ILE A 147 -23.58 -16.01 -16.35
CA ILE A 147 -23.67 -17.47 -16.30
C ILE A 147 -22.91 -18.04 -15.10
N ASP A 148 -21.70 -17.54 -14.83
CA ASP A 148 -20.87 -18.02 -13.70
C ASP A 148 -21.50 -17.69 -12.35
N VAL A 149 -22.15 -16.53 -12.27
CA VAL A 149 -22.90 -16.09 -11.09
C VAL A 149 -24.14 -16.95 -10.89
N ALA A 150 -24.93 -17.20 -11.95
CA ALA A 150 -26.12 -18.04 -11.90
C ALA A 150 -25.80 -19.50 -11.53
N LEU A 151 -24.65 -20.01 -11.96
CA LEU A 151 -24.15 -21.34 -11.62
C LEU A 151 -23.45 -21.40 -10.25
N GLY A 152 -23.37 -20.29 -9.51
CA GLY A 152 -22.71 -20.24 -8.20
C GLY A 152 -21.19 -20.50 -8.26
N ARG A 153 -20.56 -20.29 -9.42
CA ARG A 153 -19.13 -20.57 -9.68
C ARG A 153 -18.21 -19.43 -9.24
N SER A 154 -18.74 -18.26 -8.86
CA SER A 154 -17.97 -17.09 -8.41
C SER A 154 -18.17 -16.76 -6.93
N LYS A 155 -18.23 -17.77 -6.03
CA LYS A 155 -18.42 -17.53 -4.58
C LYS A 155 -17.32 -16.65 -3.96
N GLU A 156 -16.11 -16.72 -4.51
CA GLU A 156 -14.96 -15.96 -4.01
C GLU A 156 -14.94 -14.50 -4.52
N LEU A 157 -15.69 -14.16 -5.57
CA LEU A 157 -15.79 -12.80 -6.09
C LEU A 157 -17.21 -12.26 -5.83
N VAL A 158 -17.35 -11.48 -4.76
CA VAL A 158 -18.63 -10.90 -4.37
C VAL A 158 -18.90 -9.65 -5.20
N THR A 159 -20.00 -9.62 -5.96
CA THR A 159 -20.36 -8.49 -6.83
C THR A 159 -21.81 -8.06 -6.65
N ASP A 160 -22.11 -6.81 -7.01
CA ASP A 160 -23.49 -6.34 -7.25
C ASP A 160 -23.81 -6.39 -8.74
N HIS A 161 -24.90 -7.05 -9.08
CA HIS A 161 -25.45 -7.09 -10.44
C HIS A 161 -26.77 -6.34 -10.45
N PRO A 162 -26.80 -5.03 -10.72
CA PRO A 162 -28.08 -4.40 -11.03
C PRO A 162 -28.62 -5.02 -12.33
N LEU A 163 -29.91 -5.38 -12.32
CA LEU A 163 -30.64 -5.93 -13.47
C LEU A 163 -30.64 -5.00 -14.70
N ILE A 164 -30.18 -3.75 -14.56
CA ILE A 164 -30.08 -2.76 -15.62
C ILE A 164 -28.59 -2.45 -15.84
N ALA A 165 -27.98 -3.24 -16.71
CA ALA A 165 -26.57 -3.16 -17.05
C ALA A 165 -26.27 -2.01 -18.02
N PHE A 166 -25.97 -0.82 -17.50
CA PHE A 166 -25.29 0.22 -18.27
C PHE A 166 -23.98 0.65 -17.60
N ARG A 167 -22.87 0.21 -18.21
CA ARG A 167 -21.54 0.85 -18.25
C ARG A 167 -20.79 1.20 -16.96
N LYS A 168 -21.22 0.84 -15.75
CA LYS A 168 -20.38 1.03 -14.55
C LYS A 168 -19.33 -0.08 -14.42
N ARG A 169 -18.07 0.31 -14.14
CA ARG A 169 -17.01 -0.66 -13.75
C ARG A 169 -17.50 -1.47 -12.56
N SER A 170 -17.18 -2.77 -12.51
CA SER A 170 -17.67 -3.69 -11.49
C SER A 170 -17.22 -3.22 -10.10
N ILE A 171 -18.21 -3.03 -9.22
CA ILE A 171 -18.01 -2.95 -7.78
C ILE A 171 -18.06 -4.38 -7.28
N GLY A 172 -17.09 -4.76 -6.45
CA GLY A 172 -17.00 -6.09 -5.90
C GLY A 172 -15.91 -6.21 -4.85
N PHE A 173 -15.84 -7.38 -4.22
CA PHE A 173 -14.87 -7.76 -3.22
C PHE A 173 -14.32 -9.15 -3.53
N SER A 174 -13.02 -9.31 -3.50
CA SER A 174 -12.36 -10.59 -3.68
C SER A 174 -12.03 -11.24 -2.34
N LYS A 175 -12.53 -12.46 -2.13
CA LYS A 175 -12.19 -13.36 -1.03
C LYS A 175 -11.00 -14.25 -1.37
N ASP A 176 -10.65 -14.35 -2.66
CA ASP A 176 -9.52 -15.10 -3.17
C ASP A 176 -8.71 -14.26 -4.17
N MET A 177 -7.60 -13.72 -3.68
CA MET A 177 -6.69 -12.87 -4.44
C MET A 177 -6.01 -13.59 -5.60
N SER A 178 -6.00 -14.93 -5.64
CA SER A 178 -5.56 -15.68 -6.83
C SER A 178 -6.47 -15.44 -8.04
N GLN A 179 -7.73 -15.05 -7.80
CA GLN A 179 -8.68 -14.64 -8.84
C GLN A 179 -8.63 -13.14 -9.15
N GLY A 180 -7.70 -12.41 -8.52
CA GLY A 180 -7.50 -10.98 -8.66
C GLY A 180 -8.34 -10.14 -7.69
N PHE A 181 -8.13 -8.82 -7.71
CA PHE A 181 -8.73 -7.88 -6.76
C PHE A 181 -9.54 -6.76 -7.41
N PHE A 182 -10.40 -6.15 -6.59
CA PHE A 182 -11.15 -4.93 -6.93
C PHE A 182 -10.46 -3.70 -6.35
N ASP A 183 -10.13 -2.70 -7.18
CA ASP A 183 -9.31 -1.56 -6.76
C ASP A 183 -10.04 -0.53 -5.91
N ALA A 184 -11.37 -0.42 -6.07
CA ALA A 184 -12.25 0.58 -5.45
C ALA A 184 -11.75 2.04 -5.45
N ARG A 185 -10.66 2.38 -6.16
CA ARG A 185 -9.94 3.66 -6.13
C ARG A 185 -9.27 3.99 -4.79
N THR A 186 -8.98 2.99 -3.97
CA THR A 186 -8.16 3.15 -2.76
C THR A 186 -7.40 1.87 -2.43
N VAL A 187 -6.10 2.00 -2.09
CA VAL A 187 -5.25 0.87 -1.73
C VAL A 187 -5.71 0.22 -0.41
N ALA A 188 -6.38 0.97 0.46
CA ALA A 188 -6.96 0.43 1.69
C ALA A 188 -7.97 -0.70 1.39
N TYR A 189 -8.74 -0.59 0.31
CA TYR A 189 -9.71 -1.63 -0.05
C TYR A 189 -9.04 -2.89 -0.63
N LEU A 190 -7.89 -2.73 -1.32
CA LEU A 190 -7.03 -3.87 -1.66
C LEU A 190 -6.49 -4.54 -0.39
N ALA A 191 -6.00 -3.76 0.57
CA ALA A 191 -5.45 -4.29 1.82
C ALA A 191 -6.49 -5.09 2.63
N ILE A 192 -7.77 -4.69 2.62
CA ILE A 192 -8.84 -5.46 3.27
C ILE A 192 -9.09 -6.80 2.55
N GLN A 193 -9.07 -6.82 1.21
CA GLN A 193 -9.18 -8.08 0.45
C GLN A 193 -7.97 -8.99 0.69
N LEU A 194 -6.76 -8.43 0.79
CA LEU A 194 -5.57 -9.16 1.21
C LEU A 194 -5.74 -9.75 2.62
N ALA A 195 -6.26 -8.96 3.57
CA ALA A 195 -6.48 -9.43 4.93
C ALA A 195 -7.45 -10.62 4.98
N PHE A 196 -8.56 -10.54 4.24
CA PHE A 196 -9.51 -11.64 4.11
C PHE A 196 -8.84 -12.89 3.51
N HIS A 197 -8.18 -12.73 2.36
CA HIS A 197 -7.53 -13.82 1.63
C HIS A 197 -6.52 -14.58 2.48
N VAL A 198 -5.73 -13.84 3.27
CA VAL A 198 -4.68 -14.40 4.10
C VAL A 198 -5.23 -15.11 5.34
N GLY A 199 -6.50 -14.86 5.73
CA GLY A 199 -7.21 -15.58 6.78
C GLY A 199 -7.48 -14.77 8.06
N PHE A 200 -7.19 -13.46 8.07
CA PHE A 200 -7.51 -12.63 9.22
C PHE A 200 -9.02 -12.47 9.40
N SER A 201 -9.48 -12.46 10.65
CA SER A 201 -10.90 -12.36 11.03
C SER A 201 -11.27 -11.00 11.60
N LYS A 202 -10.31 -10.23 12.14
CA LYS A 202 -10.55 -8.88 12.66
C LYS A 202 -9.58 -7.89 12.04
N VAL A 203 -10.11 -6.90 11.33
CA VAL A 203 -9.31 -5.88 10.65
C VAL A 203 -9.50 -4.53 11.33
N PHE A 204 -8.40 -3.92 11.74
CA PHE A 204 -8.38 -2.59 12.34
C PHE A 204 -7.76 -1.58 11.37
N LEU A 205 -8.57 -0.68 10.84
CA LEU A 205 -8.14 0.36 9.90
C LEU A 205 -7.59 1.56 10.65
N VAL A 206 -6.35 1.95 10.32
CA VAL A 206 -5.66 3.13 10.88
C VAL A 206 -5.35 4.08 9.72
N GLY A 207 -5.68 5.37 9.84
CA GLY A 207 -5.39 6.34 8.79
C GLY A 207 -6.28 6.23 7.54
N VAL A 208 -7.42 5.53 7.61
CA VAL A 208 -8.38 5.46 6.50
C VAL A 208 -9.37 6.62 6.59
N ASP A 209 -8.84 7.84 6.40
CA ASP A 209 -9.61 9.08 6.52
C ASP A 209 -10.46 9.34 5.27
N LEU A 210 -9.93 8.96 4.10
CA LEU A 210 -10.49 9.26 2.78
C LEU A 210 -10.71 10.75 2.50
N ASP A 211 -9.94 11.62 3.15
CA ASP A 211 -9.96 13.05 2.88
C ASP A 211 -8.75 13.49 2.06
N GLU A 212 -8.98 13.81 0.80
CA GLU A 212 -7.94 14.24 -0.14
C GLU A 212 -7.28 15.57 0.26
N LYS A 213 -8.05 16.49 0.82
CA LYS A 213 -7.60 17.85 1.14
C LYS A 213 -6.62 17.90 2.30
N SER A 214 -6.74 16.95 3.22
CA SER A 214 -5.84 16.83 4.37
C SER A 214 -4.43 16.37 3.98
N GLY A 215 -4.25 15.84 2.77
CA GLY A 215 -2.98 15.28 2.31
C GLY A 215 -2.61 13.98 3.03
N ARG A 216 -1.44 13.44 2.71
CA ARG A 216 -0.91 12.24 3.36
C ARG A 216 0.09 12.60 4.44
N PHE A 217 0.13 11.84 5.54
CA PHE A 217 0.97 12.21 6.69
C PHE A 217 2.48 12.28 6.38
N TYR A 218 2.93 11.59 5.33
CA TYR A 218 4.32 11.49 4.93
C TYR A 218 4.73 12.51 3.87
N GLU A 219 3.79 13.28 3.32
CA GLU A 219 4.08 14.27 2.29
C GLU A 219 4.54 15.58 2.93
N THR A 220 5.63 16.15 2.41
CA THR A 220 6.13 17.47 2.77
C THR A 220 5.96 18.44 1.61
N LYS A 221 6.17 19.75 1.83
CA LYS A 221 6.07 20.76 0.76
C LYS A 221 7.04 20.50 -0.40
N ASP A 222 8.18 19.86 -0.12
CA ASP A 222 9.23 19.58 -1.09
C ASP A 222 9.11 18.18 -1.72
N SER A 223 8.09 17.40 -1.31
CA SER A 223 7.87 16.05 -1.81
C SER A 223 7.19 16.05 -3.18
N ILE A 224 7.56 15.09 -4.04
CA ILE A 224 6.76 14.75 -5.21
C ILE A 224 5.55 13.94 -4.72
N ASN A 225 4.39 14.57 -4.76
CA ASN A 225 3.15 13.96 -4.24
C ASN A 225 2.56 12.98 -5.25
N SER A 226 2.10 11.83 -4.76
CA SER A 226 1.41 10.86 -5.61
C SER A 226 0.01 11.37 -5.96
N PRO A 227 -0.49 11.14 -7.20
CA PRO A 227 -1.82 11.55 -7.57
C PRO A 227 -2.86 11.03 -6.57
N CYS A 228 -3.84 11.88 -6.24
CA CYS A 228 -4.97 11.54 -5.42
C CYS A 228 -6.25 11.85 -6.22
N GLY A 229 -7.27 11.02 -6.08
CA GLY A 229 -8.54 11.20 -6.78
C GLY A 229 -9.68 10.63 -5.94
N LEU A 230 -9.57 10.77 -4.62
CA LEU A 230 -10.54 10.24 -3.68
C LEU A 230 -11.85 10.99 -3.81
N ASP A 231 -11.82 12.33 -3.85
CA ASP A 231 -13.03 13.14 -3.93
C ASP A 231 -13.79 12.89 -5.24
N GLN A 232 -13.07 12.72 -6.36
CA GLN A 232 -13.67 12.40 -7.67
C GLN A 232 -14.40 11.04 -7.67
N HIS A 233 -13.89 10.06 -6.93
CA HIS A 233 -14.37 8.69 -6.98
C HIS A 233 -15.15 8.25 -5.74
N TYR A 234 -15.34 9.15 -4.78
CA TYR A 234 -15.91 8.85 -3.48
C TYR A 234 -17.30 8.20 -3.60
N TYR A 235 -18.25 8.92 -4.19
CA TYR A 235 -19.63 8.44 -4.35
C TYR A 235 -19.83 7.45 -5.50
N THR A 236 -18.86 7.34 -6.42
CA THR A 236 -19.01 6.51 -7.62
C THR A 236 -18.39 5.13 -7.50
N ARG A 237 -17.35 4.97 -6.66
CA ARG A 237 -16.63 3.71 -6.50
C ARG A 237 -16.23 3.41 -5.07
N ILE A 238 -15.69 4.37 -4.33
CA ILE A 238 -15.09 4.11 -3.01
C ILE A 238 -16.18 3.70 -2.02
N LEU A 239 -17.11 4.62 -1.71
CA LEU A 239 -18.19 4.36 -0.75
C LEU A 239 -19.06 3.17 -1.16
N PRO A 240 -19.53 3.04 -2.43
CA PRO A 240 -20.28 1.86 -2.85
C PRO A 240 -19.54 0.53 -2.66
N SER A 241 -18.21 0.49 -2.79
CA SER A 241 -17.43 -0.73 -2.56
C SER A 241 -17.38 -1.11 -1.08
N PHE A 242 -17.25 -0.11 -0.19
CA PHE A 242 -17.33 -0.32 1.25
C PHE A 242 -18.74 -0.74 1.69
N GLU A 243 -19.79 -0.15 1.12
CA GLU A 243 -21.18 -0.57 1.37
C GLU A 243 -21.45 -2.01 0.93
N LEU A 244 -20.95 -2.42 -0.24
CA LEU A 244 -21.04 -3.81 -0.71
C LEU A 244 -20.35 -4.75 0.28
N MET A 245 -19.13 -4.43 0.69
CA MET A 245 -18.36 -5.23 1.65
C MET A 245 -19.09 -5.35 3.00
N SER A 246 -19.58 -4.22 3.52
CA SER A 246 -20.34 -4.18 4.77
C SER A 246 -21.58 -5.07 4.72
N LYS A 247 -22.32 -5.05 3.61
CA LYS A 247 -23.56 -5.83 3.47
C LYS A 247 -23.36 -7.31 3.19
N LYS A 248 -22.27 -7.70 2.52
CA LYS A 248 -22.12 -9.05 1.93
C LYS A 248 -20.91 -9.83 2.43
N VAL A 249 -19.96 -9.18 3.10
CA VAL A 249 -18.69 -9.78 3.51
C VAL A 249 -18.47 -9.69 5.00
N ILE A 250 -18.78 -8.54 5.62
CA ILE A 250 -18.68 -8.39 7.08
C ILE A 250 -19.73 -9.29 7.77
N GLY A 251 -19.29 -10.01 8.79
CA GLY A 251 -20.10 -10.89 9.62
C GLY A 251 -19.29 -11.46 10.79
N ASP A 252 -19.79 -12.50 11.43
CA ASP A 252 -19.14 -13.08 12.63
C ASP A 252 -17.75 -13.66 12.35
N ASP A 253 -17.49 -14.08 11.11
CA ASP A 253 -16.19 -14.65 10.69
C ASP A 253 -15.20 -13.58 10.19
N PHE A 254 -15.67 -12.36 9.90
CA PHE A 254 -14.83 -11.29 9.37
C PHE A 254 -15.38 -9.91 9.74
N MET A 255 -14.72 -9.23 10.68
CA MET A 255 -15.06 -7.89 11.12
C MET A 255 -14.04 -6.85 10.65
N VAL A 256 -14.52 -5.65 10.33
CA VAL A 256 -13.67 -4.51 9.99
C VAL A 256 -14.11 -3.32 10.84
N TYR A 257 -13.14 -2.65 11.46
CA TYR A 257 -13.35 -1.46 12.28
C TYR A 257 -12.43 -0.34 11.83
N ASN A 258 -12.85 0.92 12.04
CA ASN A 258 -12.04 2.09 11.72
C ASN A 258 -11.68 2.89 12.97
N LEU A 259 -10.40 3.20 13.13
CA LEU A 259 -9.89 4.02 14.23
C LEU A 259 -9.89 5.52 13.90
N SER A 260 -10.12 5.88 12.63
CA SER A 260 -10.21 7.28 12.20
C SER A 260 -11.55 7.91 12.61
N ASP A 261 -11.48 8.91 13.47
CA ASP A 261 -12.60 9.76 13.89
C ASP A 261 -13.05 10.74 12.79
N ILE A 262 -12.12 11.14 11.93
CA ILE A 262 -12.35 12.05 10.78
C ILE A 262 -12.67 11.32 9.47
N SER A 263 -12.83 9.99 9.49
CA SER A 263 -13.09 9.23 8.26
C SER A 263 -14.37 9.68 7.55
N LYS A 264 -14.32 9.82 6.22
CA LYS A 264 -15.53 10.02 5.41
C LYS A 264 -16.42 8.76 5.38
N ILE A 265 -15.88 7.56 5.68
CA ILE A 265 -16.68 6.34 5.75
C ILE A 265 -17.72 6.47 6.87
N PRO A 266 -19.03 6.29 6.58
CA PRO A 266 -20.05 6.31 7.61
C PRO A 266 -19.88 5.18 8.62
N ALA A 267 -20.12 5.46 9.91
CA ALA A 267 -20.02 4.46 10.98
C ALA A 267 -21.01 3.29 10.81
N SER A 268 -22.11 3.49 10.07
CA SER A 268 -23.04 2.43 9.68
C SER A 268 -22.50 1.46 8.63
N VAL A 269 -21.43 1.84 7.91
CA VAL A 269 -20.76 0.99 6.91
C VAL A 269 -19.57 0.27 7.55
N ILE A 270 -18.71 1.00 8.26
CA ILE A 270 -17.62 0.44 9.07
C ILE A 270 -17.70 1.07 10.47
N PRO A 271 -17.96 0.29 11.53
CA PRO A 271 -18.02 0.82 12.89
C PRO A 271 -16.72 1.49 13.30
N ARG A 272 -16.84 2.61 14.04
CA ARG A 272 -15.69 3.32 14.59
C ARG A 272 -15.40 2.85 16.01
N ILE A 273 -14.13 2.65 16.31
CA ILE A 273 -13.69 2.23 17.64
C ILE A 273 -12.44 3.01 18.06
N SER A 274 -12.26 3.16 19.36
CA SER A 274 -11.05 3.75 19.95
C SER A 274 -9.93 2.73 20.09
N VAL A 275 -8.71 3.21 20.31
CA VAL A 275 -7.54 2.38 20.65
C VAL A 275 -7.79 1.54 21.92
N ALA A 276 -8.47 2.11 22.92
CA ALA A 276 -8.82 1.37 24.14
C ALA A 276 -9.80 0.22 23.88
N GLN A 277 -10.73 0.40 22.95
CA GLN A 277 -11.63 -0.68 22.52
C GLN A 277 -10.88 -1.77 21.76
N VAL A 278 -9.92 -1.41 20.90
CA VAL A 278 -9.06 -2.40 20.23
C VAL A 278 -8.31 -3.25 21.24
N GLU A 279 -7.70 -2.65 22.27
CA GLU A 279 -7.01 -3.38 23.34
C GLU A 279 -7.95 -4.37 24.02
N ALA A 280 -9.14 -3.94 24.41
CA ALA A 280 -10.13 -4.82 25.02
C ALA A 280 -10.56 -5.98 24.12
N MET A 281 -10.55 -5.80 22.79
CA MET A 281 -10.88 -6.83 21.81
C MET A 281 -9.72 -7.80 21.51
N LEU A 282 -8.47 -7.38 21.72
CA LEU A 282 -7.28 -8.22 21.52
C LEU A 282 -6.98 -9.12 22.74
N HIS A 283 -7.54 -8.79 23.90
CA HIS A 283 -7.41 -9.59 25.13
C HIS A 283 -8.50 -10.66 25.30
N GLN A 284 -9.42 -10.79 24.35
CA GLN A 284 -10.50 -11.79 24.31
C GLN A 284 -10.09 -12.96 23.41
#